data_AF-A0A945EUP3-F1
#
_entry.id   AF-A0A945EUP3-F1
#
_cell.length_a   1.000
_cell.length_b   1.000
_cell.length_c   1.000
_cell.angle_alpha   90.00
_cell.angle_beta   90.00
_cell.angle_gamma   90.00
#
_symmetry.space_group_name_H-M   'P 1'
#
loop_
_entity.id
_entity.type
_entity.pdbx_description
1 polymer ?
#
loop_
_entity_poly.entity_id
_entity_poly.type
_entity_poly.pdbx_seq_one_letter_code
_entity_poly.pdbx_strand_id
1 'polypeptide(L)' 'MKKLRLILGDQLNINHSWFSKADTNVVFCLFEMRQETDYVKHHIQKVTGFFSAMRHFANVLKAQNHQVVYFKI' A
#
# COMPACT_ATOMS: atom_id res chain seq x y z
N MET A 1 21.52 5.86 3.44
CA MET A 1 21.12 5.20 2.17
C MET A 1 19.62 5.30 2.03
N LYS A 2 19.10 5.74 0.88
CA LYS A 2 17.65 5.76 0.63
C LYS A 2 17.12 4.34 0.40
N LYS A 3 15.92 4.07 0.89
CA LYS A 3 15.24 2.77 0.82
C LYS A 3 13.86 2.95 0.20
N LEU A 4 13.52 2.10 -0.76
CA LEU A 4 12.17 1.99 -1.30
C LEU A 4 11.56 0.69 -0.76
N ARG A 5 10.36 0.76 -0.18
CA ARG A 5 9.63 -0.38 0.37
C ARG A 5 8.31 -0.53 -0.38
N LEU A 6 8.21 -1.59 -1.16
CA LEU A 6 6.96 -2.00 -1.80
C LEU A 6 6.02 -2.62 -0.75
N ILE A 7 4.76 -2.23 -0.80
CA ILE A 7 3.68 -2.83 0.00
C ILE A 7 2.62 -3.35 -0.98
N LEU A 8 2.37 -4.66 -0.93
CA LEU A 8 1.34 -5.33 -1.73
C LEU A 8 -0.04 -5.26 -1.07
N GLY A 9 -1.10 -5.51 -1.84
CA GLY A 9 -2.48 -5.40 -1.38
C GLY A 9 -2.85 -6.33 -0.21
N ASP A 10 -2.11 -7.42 -0.03
CA ASP A 10 -2.28 -8.41 1.03
C ASP A 10 -1.37 -8.19 2.25
N GLN A 11 -0.49 -7.19 2.23
CA GLN A 11 0.50 -6.90 3.27
C GLN A 11 0.10 -5.77 4.22
N LEU A 12 -1.20 -5.45 4.31
CA LEU A 12 -1.72 -4.26 4.99
C LEU A 12 -1.82 -4.42 6.52
N ASN A 13 -0.68 -4.67 7.17
CA ASN A 13 -0.58 -4.83 8.62
C ASN A 13 0.08 -3.59 9.26
N ILE A 14 -0.72 -2.77 9.95
CA ILE A 14 -0.22 -1.53 10.58
C ILE A 14 0.73 -1.80 11.75
N ASN A 15 0.67 -2.99 12.35
CA ASN A 15 1.51 -3.39 13.48
C ASN A 15 2.88 -3.91 13.03
N HIS A 16 3.18 -3.89 11.72
CA HIS A 16 4.47 -4.32 11.21
C HIS A 16 5.60 -3.37 11.67
N SER A 17 6.76 -3.94 12.02
CA SER A 17 7.91 -3.20 12.59
C SER A 17 8.40 -2.04 11.70
N TRP A 18 8.16 -2.12 10.40
CA TRP A 18 8.46 -1.06 9.43
C TRP A 18 7.81 0.28 9.74
N PHE A 19 6.64 0.26 10.38
CA PHE A 19 5.82 1.45 10.62
C PHE A 19 5.99 2.01 12.05
N SER A 20 6.79 1.35 12.88
CA SER A 20 7.02 1.74 14.29
C SER A 20 7.59 3.16 14.45
N LYS A 21 8.37 3.64 13.48
CA LYS A 21 8.93 4.99 13.44
C LYS A 21 9.03 5.48 12.00
N ALA A 22 8.73 6.76 11.77
CA ALA A 22 8.97 7.40 10.49
C ALA A 22 10.48 7.58 10.25
N ASP A 23 10.94 7.26 9.03
CA ASP A 23 12.34 7.42 8.58
C ASP A 23 12.32 8.21 7.26
N THR A 24 12.94 9.39 7.25
CA THR A 24 12.98 10.28 6.07
C THR A 24 13.75 9.69 4.89
N ASN A 25 14.52 8.62 5.11
CA ASN A 25 15.22 7.90 4.06
C ASN A 25 14.40 6.74 3.47
N VAL A 26 13.20 6.47 3.97
CA VAL A 26 12.33 5.40 3.51
C VAL A 26 11.13 5.98 2.79
N VAL A 27 10.89 5.51 1.56
CA VAL A 27 9.66 5.74 0.83
C VAL A 27 8.91 4.42 0.73
N PHE A 28 7.64 4.42 1.12
CA PHE A 28 6.73 3.30 0.88
C PHE A 28 5.97 3.53 -0.42
N CYS A 29 5.82 2.48 -1.23
CA CYS A 29 5.06 2.54 -2.48
C CYS A 29 3.96 1.48 -2.55
N LEU A 30 2.79 1.91 -3.03
CA LEU A 30 1.63 1.07 -3.31
C LEU A 30 1.11 1.40 -4.72
N PHE A 31 0.68 0.37 -5.43
CA PHE A 31 0.21 0.49 -6.81
C PHE A 31 -1.08 -0.32 -7.00
N GLU A 32 -2.12 0.31 -7.52
CA GLU A 32 -3.27 -0.37 -8.10
C GLU A 32 -2.94 -0.72 -9.55
N MET A 33 -2.87 -2.01 -9.89
CA MET A 33 -2.34 -2.48 -11.17
C MET A 33 -3.33 -3.40 -11.88
N ARG A 34 -3.51 -3.21 -13.20
CA ARG A 34 -4.47 -3.98 -14.00
C ARG A 34 -4.03 -5.43 -14.12
N GLN A 35 -2.72 -5.64 -14.20
CA GLN A 35 -2.14 -6.98 -14.22
C GLN A 35 -2.55 -7.81 -12.98
N GLU A 36 -2.76 -7.17 -11.83
CA GLU A 36 -3.20 -7.83 -10.58
C GLU A 36 -4.71 -8.04 -10.52
N THR A 37 -5.50 -7.40 -11.38
CA THR A 37 -6.96 -7.58 -11.44
C THR A 37 -7.42 -8.44 -12.61
N ASP A 38 -6.56 -8.60 -13.63
CA ASP A 38 -6.94 -9.18 -14.91
C ASP A 38 -6.35 -10.59 -15.13
N TYR A 39 -5.45 -11.07 -14.25
CA TYR A 39 -4.84 -12.40 -14.39
C TYR A 39 -5.85 -13.55 -14.21
N VAL A 40 -6.94 -13.32 -13.48
CA VAL A 40 -8.14 -14.17 -13.44
C VAL A 40 -9.38 -13.31 -13.24
N LYS A 41 -10.56 -13.89 -13.49
CA LYS A 41 -11.84 -13.24 -13.16
C LYS A 41 -12.03 -13.16 -11.64
N HIS A 42 -11.67 -12.03 -11.06
CA HIS A 42 -11.93 -11.76 -9.65
C HIS A 42 -13.37 -11.33 -9.38
N HIS A 43 -13.87 -11.67 -8.19
CA HIS A 43 -15.13 -11.14 -7.71
C HIS A 43 -15.00 -9.63 -7.44
N ILE A 44 -15.98 -8.83 -7.85
CA ILE A 44 -15.92 -7.36 -7.74
C ILE A 44 -15.66 -6.90 -6.31
N GLN A 45 -16.33 -7.50 -5.31
CA GLN A 45 -16.14 -7.17 -3.90
C GLN A 45 -14.71 -7.41 -3.41
N LYS A 46 -14.01 -8.43 -3.97
CA LYS A 46 -12.61 -8.68 -3.66
C LYS A 46 -11.77 -7.49 -4.13
N VAL A 47 -11.88 -7.13 -5.41
CA VAL A 47 -11.10 -6.03 -6.01
C VAL A 47 -11.36 -4.72 -5.30
N THR A 48 -12.63 -4.35 -5.12
CA THR A 48 -12.99 -3.10 -4.43
C THR A 48 -12.56 -3.11 -2.97
N GLY A 49 -12.63 -4.26 -2.29
CA GLY A 49 -12.18 -4.43 -0.91
C GLY A 49 -10.68 -4.19 -0.77
N PHE A 50 -9.86 -4.82 -1.62
CA PHE A 50 -8.41 -4.62 -1.63
C PHE A 50 -8.04 -3.16 -1.93
N PHE A 51 -8.59 -2.55 -2.98
CA PHE A 51 -8.28 -1.15 -3.30
C PHE A 51 -8.72 -0.19 -2.20
N SER A 52 -9.91 -0.39 -1.61
CA SER A 52 -10.36 0.41 -0.48
C SER A 52 -9.41 0.29 0.72
N ALA A 53 -8.99 -0.93 1.06
CA ALA A 53 -8.05 -1.19 2.15
C ALA A 53 -6.67 -0.55 1.88
N MET A 54 -6.13 -0.70 0.66
CA MET A 54 -4.84 -0.12 0.26
C MET A 54 -4.86 1.41 0.33
N ARG A 55 -5.91 2.06 -0.19
CA ARG A 55 -6.09 3.52 -0.12
C ARG A 55 -6.15 4.00 1.33
N HIS A 56 -6.92 3.31 2.16
CA HIS A 56 -7.03 3.64 3.58
C HIS A 56 -5.68 3.47 4.29
N PHE A 57 -4.99 2.36 4.05
CA PHE A 57 -3.70 2.06 4.64
C PHE A 57 -2.65 3.12 4.28
N ALA A 58 -2.58 3.52 3.02
CA ALA A 58 -1.69 4.58 2.57
C ALA A 58 -1.97 5.92 3.25
N ASN A 59 -3.24 6.25 3.49
CA ASN A 59 -3.62 7.46 4.23
C ASN A 59 -3.22 7.38 5.71
N VAL A 60 -3.39 6.22 6.35
CA VAL A 60 -2.94 6.00 7.74
C VAL A 60 -1.42 6.19 7.84
N LEU A 61 -0.64 5.62 6.92
CA LEU A 61 0.81 5.78 6.91
C LEU A 61 1.24 7.25 6.71
N LYS A 62 0.57 7.98 5.81
CA LYS A 62 0.82 9.43 5.61
C LYS A 62 0.49 10.24 6.87
N ALA A 63 -0.63 9.93 7.53
CA ALA A 63 -1.02 10.60 8.78
C ALA A 63 -0.02 10.33 9.92
N GLN A 64 0.70 9.21 9.87
CA GLN A 64 1.81 8.88 10.77
C GLN A 64 3.18 9.45 10.31
N ASN A 65 3.18 10.38 9.34
CA ASN A 65 4.36 11.04 8.78
C ASN A 65 5.34 10.13 8.00
N HIS A 66 4.90 8.94 7.58
CA HIS A 66 5.68 8.13 6.63
C HIS A 66 5.62 8.74 5.22
N GLN A 67 6.71 8.67 4.46
CA GLN A 67 6.70 9.06 3.06
C GLN A 67 6.04 7.94 2.23
N VAL A 68 4.92 8.24 1.59
CA VAL A 68 4.14 7.26 0.83
C VAL A 68 3.83 7.78 -0.56
N VAL A 69 4.20 7.00 -1.57
CA VAL A 69 3.80 7.19 -2.96
C VAL A 69 2.72 6.16 -3.28
N TYR A 70 1.57 6.64 -3.79
CA TYR A 70 0.43 5.78 -4.10
C TYR A 70 -0.01 6.03 -5.54
N PHE A 71 -0.04 5.00 -6.37
CA PHE A 71 -0.55 5.04 -7.73
C PHE A 71 -1.92 4.37 -7.79
N LYS A 72 -2.93 5.15 -8.21
CA LYS A 72 -4.29 4.66 -8.45
C LYS A 72 -4.45 4.22 -9.91
N ILE A 73 -5.38 3.30 -10.12
CA ILE A 73 -5.80 2.84 -11.45
C ILE A 73 -6.95 3.66 -12.01
#